data_AF-A0A7J4GWG4-F1
#
_entry.id   AF-A0A7J4GWG4-F1
#
_cell.length_a   1.000
_cell.length_b   1.000
_cell.length_c   1.000
_cell.angle_alpha   90.00
_cell.angle_beta   90.00
_cell.angle_gamma   90.00
#
_symmetry.space_group_name_H-M   'P 1'
#
loop_
_entity.id
_entity.type
_entity.pdbx_description
1 polymer ?
#
loop_
_entity_poly.entity_id
_entity_poly.type
_entity_poly.pdbx_seq_one_letter_code
_entity_poly.pdbx_strand_id
1 'polypeptide(L)'
;MSDHAFENTYDLSNEQIDLLTEAEDAMVAFDLGKAERILLAMLEQEEECIPVLNNLAHLYGRHFSDFEKAVEYYDQVLALEPDNAWARDARRRYQRYVGRD
;
A
#
# COMPACT_ATOMS: atom_id res chain seq x y z
N MET A 1 2.64 2.53 25.75
CA MET A 1 1.78 3.40 24.94
C MET A 1 2.43 3.40 23.58
N SER A 2 1.80 2.80 22.57
CA SER A 2 2.38 2.74 21.22
C SER A 2 2.45 4.14 20.66
N ASP A 3 3.64 4.58 20.28
CA ASP A 3 3.94 5.91 19.73
C ASP A 3 3.69 5.94 18.21
N HIS A 4 2.78 5.09 17.73
CA HIS A 4 2.49 4.93 16.30
C HIS A 4 1.31 5.83 15.92
N ALA A 5 1.43 6.54 14.80
CA ALA A 5 0.46 7.51 14.31
C ALA A 5 -0.88 6.89 13.83
N PHE A 6 -1.01 5.58 13.87
CA PHE A 6 -2.21 4.83 13.49
C PHE A 6 -2.61 3.85 14.61
N GLU A 7 -3.90 3.65 14.80
CA GLU A 7 -4.39 2.51 15.58
C GLU A 7 -4.03 1.24 14.80
N ASN A 8 -3.30 0.31 15.44
CA ASN A 8 -2.95 -0.98 14.84
C ASN A 8 -4.19 -1.88 14.72
N THR A 9 -5.11 -1.53 13.82
CA THR A 9 -6.39 -2.22 13.59
C THR A 9 -6.22 -3.55 12.86
N TYR A 10 -5.02 -3.86 12.37
CA TYR A 10 -4.68 -5.05 11.61
C TYR A 10 -3.78 -6.02 12.38
N ASP A 11 -3.64 -5.83 13.70
CA ASP A 11 -2.86 -6.69 14.60
C ASP A 11 -1.41 -6.95 14.13
N LEU A 12 -0.80 -5.95 13.46
CA LEU A 12 0.58 -6.02 13.00
C LEU A 12 1.54 -6.23 14.17
N SER A 13 2.56 -7.06 13.98
CA SER A 13 3.69 -7.15 14.91
C SER A 13 4.50 -5.84 14.94
N ASN A 14 5.24 -5.60 16.03
CA ASN A 14 6.11 -4.43 16.12
C ASN A 14 7.09 -4.35 14.93
N GLU A 15 7.63 -5.49 14.49
CA GLU A 15 8.53 -5.55 13.33
C GLU A 15 7.82 -5.12 12.04
N GLN A 16 6.58 -5.58 11.81
CA GLN A 16 5.79 -5.14 10.66
C GLN A 16 5.46 -3.65 10.72
N ILE A 17 5.16 -3.10 11.91
CA ILE A 17 4.90 -1.67 12.09
C ILE A 17 6.16 -0.84 11.76
N ASP A 18 7.32 -1.27 12.26
CA ASP A 18 8.60 -0.59 12.01
C ASP A 18 8.95 -0.62 10.51
N LEU A 19 8.78 -1.77 9.85
CA LEU A 19 9.01 -1.90 8.40
C LEU A 19 8.04 -1.04 7.59
N LEU A 20 6.76 -1.01 7.96
CA LEU A 20 5.76 -0.20 7.28
C LEU A 20 6.08 1.30 7.41
N THR A 21 6.45 1.72 8.62
CA THR A 21 6.89 3.10 8.91
C THR A 21 8.12 3.45 8.08
N GLU A 22 9.11 2.55 8.01
CA GLU A 22 10.32 2.76 7.21
C GLU A 22 10.00 2.88 5.71
N ALA A 23 9.06 2.08 5.21
CA ALA A 23 8.62 2.18 3.82
C ALA A 23 7.92 3.52 3.54
N GLU A 24 7.02 3.96 4.41
CA GLU A 24 6.31 5.25 4.29
C GLU A 24 7.29 6.43 4.33
N ASP A 25 8.26 6.41 5.25
CA ASP A 25 9.32 7.42 5.33
C ASP A 25 10.18 7.44 4.05
N ALA A 26 10.50 6.26 3.50
CA ALA A 26 11.21 6.15 2.24
C ALA A 26 10.40 6.74 1.06
N MET A 27 9.08 6.54 1.02
CA MET A 27 8.20 7.17 0.02
C MET A 27 8.22 8.70 0.14
N VAL A 28 8.13 9.24 1.36
CA VAL A 28 8.22 10.69 1.62
C VAL A 28 9.58 11.25 1.22
N ALA A 29 10.65 10.50 1.45
CA ALA A 29 12.01 10.85 1.05
C ALA A 29 12.29 10.66 -0.47
N PHE A 30 11.30 10.21 -1.25
CA PHE A 30 11.44 9.82 -2.67
C PHE A 30 12.47 8.69 -2.93
N ASP A 31 12.82 7.90 -1.90
CA ASP A 31 13.56 6.65 -2.08
C ASP A 31 12.59 5.51 -2.42
N LEU A 32 11.98 5.62 -3.61
CA LEU A 32 10.87 4.77 -4.04
C LEU A 32 11.28 3.30 -4.19
N GLY A 33 12.53 3.04 -4.62
CA GLY A 33 13.04 1.68 -4.75
C GLY A 33 13.25 1.00 -3.40
N LYS A 34 13.66 1.76 -2.36
CA LYS A 34 13.71 1.25 -1.00
C LYS A 34 12.31 0.92 -0.48
N ALA A 35 11.36 1.85 -0.64
CA ALA A 35 9.97 1.64 -0.22
C ALA A 35 9.37 0.39 -0.88
N GLU A 36 9.49 0.29 -2.22
CA GLU A 36 8.98 -0.86 -2.98
C GLU A 36 9.56 -2.18 -2.47
N ARG A 37 10.87 -2.25 -2.26
CA ARG A 37 11.54 -3.46 -1.78
C ARG A 37 11.07 -3.88 -0.38
N ILE A 38 10.89 -2.93 0.54
CA ILE A 38 10.41 -3.24 1.89
C ILE A 38 8.98 -3.79 1.80
N LEU A 39 8.10 -3.09 1.09
CA LEU A 39 6.71 -3.49 0.96
C LEU A 39 6.54 -4.84 0.26
N LEU A 40 7.30 -5.11 -0.80
CA LEU A 40 7.27 -6.42 -1.46
C LEU A 40 7.79 -7.53 -0.55
N ALA A 41 8.86 -7.29 0.22
CA ALA A 41 9.36 -8.27 1.18
C ALA A 41 8.35 -8.56 2.31
N MET A 42 7.61 -7.55 2.76
CA MET A 42 6.51 -7.74 3.72
C MET A 42 5.38 -8.57 3.09
N LEU A 43 5.02 -8.28 1.85
CA LEU A 43 3.97 -9.01 1.13
C LEU A 43 4.34 -10.48 0.88
N GLU A 44 5.62 -10.79 0.63
CA GLU A 44 6.09 -12.17 0.50
C GLU A 44 5.95 -12.99 1.79
N GLN A 45 5.99 -12.33 2.96
CA GLN A 45 5.78 -12.99 4.24
C GLN A 45 4.29 -13.13 4.58
N GLU A 46 3.49 -12.15 4.19
CA GLU A 46 2.05 -12.11 4.44
C GLU A 46 1.31 -11.50 3.24
N GLU A 47 0.86 -12.39 2.34
CA GLU A 47 0.26 -12.03 1.04
C GLU A 47 -1.04 -11.22 1.16
N GLU A 48 -1.74 -11.31 2.30
CA GLU A 48 -3.04 -10.67 2.54
C GLU A 48 -2.94 -9.47 3.51
N CYS A 49 -1.74 -8.92 3.71
CA CYS A 49 -1.54 -7.77 4.60
C CYS A 49 -2.11 -6.48 3.99
N ILE A 50 -3.33 -6.10 4.39
CA ILE A 50 -4.08 -4.93 3.87
C ILE A 50 -3.27 -3.62 3.91
N PRO A 51 -2.56 -3.26 5.00
CA PRO A 51 -1.73 -2.05 5.03
C PRO A 51 -0.61 -2.05 3.99
N VAL A 52 0.03 -3.19 3.77
CA VAL A 52 1.11 -3.35 2.78
C VAL A 52 0.56 -3.24 1.36
N LEU A 53 -0.54 -3.92 1.06
CA LEU A 53 -1.23 -3.84 -0.23
C LEU A 53 -1.67 -2.41 -0.56
N ASN A 54 -2.24 -1.70 0.42
CA ASN A 54 -2.63 -0.29 0.26
C ASN A 54 -1.44 0.62 -0.03
N ASN A 55 -0.31 0.41 0.67
CA ASN A 55 0.91 1.19 0.47
C ASN A 55 1.56 0.90 -0.89
N LEU A 56 1.59 -0.37 -1.35
CA LEU A 56 2.03 -0.72 -2.70
C LEU A 56 1.14 -0.06 -3.75
N ALA A 57 -0.18 -0.17 -3.61
CA ALA A 57 -1.14 0.44 -4.53
C ALA A 57 -0.93 1.96 -4.64
N HIS A 58 -0.71 2.62 -3.49
CA HIS A 58 -0.41 4.04 -3.43
C HIS A 58 0.94 4.36 -4.11
N LEU A 59 1.99 3.59 -3.85
CA LEU A 59 3.30 3.75 -4.45
C LEU A 59 3.24 3.68 -5.99
N TYR A 60 2.68 2.61 -6.53
CA TYR A 60 2.57 2.43 -7.99
C TYR A 60 1.73 3.52 -8.65
N GLY A 61 0.57 3.84 -8.08
CA GLY A 61 -0.35 4.80 -8.69
C GLY A 61 0.12 6.25 -8.57
N ARG A 62 0.68 6.63 -7.43
CA ARG A 62 1.06 8.02 -7.16
C ARG A 62 2.45 8.36 -7.66
N HIS A 63 3.41 7.46 -7.46
CA HIS A 63 4.82 7.77 -7.68
C HIS A 63 5.35 7.18 -8.99
N PHE A 64 4.92 5.98 -9.38
CA PHE A 64 5.34 5.35 -10.64
C PHE A 64 4.40 5.62 -11.81
N SER A 65 3.18 6.10 -11.56
CA SER A 65 2.12 6.22 -12.57
C SER A 65 1.81 4.89 -13.27
N ASP A 66 2.11 3.76 -12.61
CA ASP A 66 1.70 2.43 -13.04
C ASP A 66 0.27 2.19 -12.52
N PHE A 67 -0.69 2.68 -13.29
CA PHE A 67 -2.09 2.72 -12.89
C PHE A 67 -2.72 1.33 -12.91
N GLU A 68 -2.30 0.48 -13.85
CA GLU A 68 -2.68 -0.91 -13.95
C GLU A 68 -2.35 -1.65 -12.64
N LYS A 69 -1.08 -1.57 -12.21
CA LYS A 69 -0.63 -2.26 -11.00
C LYS A 69 -1.23 -1.65 -9.74
N ALA A 70 -1.42 -0.34 -9.70
CA ALA A 70 -2.13 0.31 -8.60
C ALA A 70 -3.56 -0.20 -8.44
N VAL A 71 -4.30 -0.33 -9.56
CA VAL A 71 -5.66 -0.86 -9.57
C VAL A 71 -5.68 -2.31 -9.11
N GLU A 72 -4.72 -3.14 -9.55
CA GLU A 72 -4.62 -4.55 -9.13
C GLU A 72 -4.47 -4.70 -7.62
N TYR A 73 -3.57 -3.95 -6.99
CA TYR A 73 -3.42 -4.01 -5.53
C TYR A 73 -4.63 -3.47 -4.78
N TYR A 74 -5.27 -2.40 -5.26
CA TYR A 74 -6.52 -1.94 -4.63
C TYR A 74 -7.67 -2.94 -4.81
N ASP A 75 -7.70 -3.69 -5.91
CA ASP A 75 -8.65 -4.80 -6.08
C ASP A 75 -8.44 -5.90 -5.04
N GLN A 76 -7.17 -6.23 -4.71
CA GLN A 76 -6.86 -7.18 -3.64
C GLN A 76 -7.30 -6.64 -2.27
N VAL A 77 -7.03 -5.36 -1.96
CA VAL A 77 -7.52 -4.72 -0.72
C VAL A 77 -9.04 -4.81 -0.64
N LEU A 78 -9.76 -4.50 -1.71
CA LEU A 78 -11.23 -4.52 -1.72
C LEU A 78 -11.82 -5.94 -1.71
N ALA A 79 -11.05 -6.95 -2.08
CA ALA A 79 -11.45 -8.34 -1.92
C ALA A 79 -11.41 -8.77 -0.45
N LEU A 80 -10.42 -8.28 0.32
CA LEU A 80 -10.23 -8.58 1.74
C LEU A 80 -11.09 -7.68 2.64
N GLU A 81 -11.19 -6.39 2.30
CA GLU A 81 -11.92 -5.37 3.04
C GLU A 81 -12.82 -4.57 2.08
N PRO A 82 -14.00 -5.12 1.73
CA PRO A 82 -14.90 -4.51 0.74
C PRO A 82 -15.42 -3.13 1.13
N ASP A 83 -15.39 -2.78 2.41
CA ASP A 83 -15.81 -1.49 2.95
C ASP A 83 -14.71 -0.43 2.99
N ASN A 84 -13.44 -0.79 2.69
CA ASN A 84 -12.32 0.15 2.63
C ASN A 84 -12.58 1.33 1.67
N ALA A 85 -12.96 2.47 2.25
CA ALA A 85 -13.36 3.65 1.48
C ALA A 85 -12.19 4.25 0.71
N TRP A 86 -10.99 4.23 1.30
CA TRP A 86 -9.79 4.77 0.68
C TRP A 86 -9.39 3.98 -0.56
N ALA A 87 -9.32 2.65 -0.46
CA ALA A 87 -9.00 1.78 -1.58
C ALA A 87 -10.02 1.93 -2.72
N ARG A 88 -11.32 2.01 -2.39
CA ARG A 88 -12.39 2.22 -3.38
C ARG A 88 -12.21 3.52 -4.16
N ASP A 89 -11.95 4.62 -3.47
CA ASP A 89 -11.80 5.94 -4.08
C ASP A 89 -10.50 6.06 -4.88
N ALA A 90 -9.39 5.53 -4.34
CA ALA A 90 -8.09 5.51 -5.00
C ALA A 90 -8.12 4.63 -6.26
N ARG A 91 -8.68 3.43 -6.18
CA ARG A 91 -8.89 2.55 -7.34
C ARG A 91 -9.72 3.25 -8.42
N ARG A 92 -10.86 3.84 -8.06
CA ARG A 92 -11.73 4.55 -9.00
C ARG A 92 -11.02 5.72 -9.69
N ARG A 93 -10.09 6.37 -9.00
CA ARG A 93 -9.23 7.41 -9.57
C ARG A 93 -8.29 6.84 -10.63
N TYR A 94 -7.52 5.81 -10.29
CA TYR A 94 -6.51 5.24 -11.18
C TYR A 94 -7.12 4.47 -12.37
N GLN A 95 -8.26 3.83 -12.19
CA GLN A 95 -9.01 3.14 -13.26
C GLN A 95 -9.30 4.04 -14.47
N ARG A 96 -9.38 5.36 -14.29
CA ARG A 96 -9.62 6.32 -15.38
C ARG A 96 -8.42 6.47 -16.32
N TYR A 97 -7.24 6.07 -15.88
CA TYR A 97 -5.98 6.20 -16.62
C TYR A 97 -5.51 4.87 -17.21
N VAL A 98 -6.04 3.74 -16.72
CA VAL A 98 -5.76 2.41 -17.26
C VAL A 98 -6.14 2.34 -18.74
N GLY A 99 -5.21 1.84 -19.58
CA GLY A 99 -5.41 1.68 -21.02
C GLY A 99 -5.54 2.98 -21.82
N ARG A 100 -5.07 4.11 -21.28
CA ARG A 100 -4.92 5.37 -22.01
C ARG A 100 -3.44 5.57 -22.37
N ASP A 101 -3.09 5.13 -23.57
CA ASP A 101 -1.82 5.49 -24.24
C ASP A 101 -1.90 6.87 -24.90
#